data_AF-A0A424RGE7-F1
#
_entry.id   AF-A0A424RGE7-F1
#
_cell.length_a   1.000
_cell.length_b   1.000
_cell.length_c   1.000
_cell.angle_alpha   90.00
_cell.angle_beta   90.00
_cell.angle_gamma   90.00
#
_symmetry.space_group_name_H-M   'P 1'
#
loop_
_entity.id
_entity.type
_entity.pdbx_description
1 polymer ?
#
loop_
_entity_poly.entity_id
_entity_poly.type
_entity_poly.pdbx_seq_one_letter_code
_entity_poly.pdbx_strand_id
1 'polypeptide(L)'
;MKQIHNENSEELTLQIYDYAVDLFTKTGLFFEIPFIEFSNTLDKEQIIDIEKYFAVNHSGRESEIDEDSGNYSDLILKRYIAGFKKIKMKLTDSQIKTVVEGANAMDDLRLQWLFHRKDWTAGLMALLSEGSDPLYEVKLISHLRQISSLGDSEFRSKLKKNREINIDIIAEIFGEASETQLASFRKRLDVFIASIDRILATRPVEGEVI
;
A
#
# COMPACT_ATOMS: atom_id res chain seq x y z
N MET A 1 -10.97 -1.71 -15.30
CA MET A 1 -11.21 -2.89 -14.42
C MET A 1 -12.39 -3.76 -14.81
N LYS A 2 -13.64 -3.26 -14.88
CA LYS A 2 -14.80 -4.13 -15.22
C LYS A 2 -14.69 -4.80 -16.60
N GLN A 3 -13.96 -4.16 -17.52
CA GLN A 3 -13.70 -4.62 -18.87
C GLN A 3 -12.48 -5.55 -18.98
N ILE A 4 -11.84 -5.92 -17.88
CA ILE A 4 -10.71 -6.85 -17.94
C ILE A 4 -11.17 -8.21 -18.47
N HIS A 5 -10.41 -8.71 -19.43
CA HIS A 5 -10.54 -10.02 -20.05
C HIS A 5 -9.18 -10.45 -20.60
N ASN A 6 -9.09 -11.68 -21.10
CA ASN A 6 -7.82 -12.35 -21.35
C ASN A 6 -6.92 -11.57 -22.33
N GLU A 7 -7.50 -10.93 -23.34
CA GLU A 7 -6.78 -10.20 -24.39
C GLU A 7 -6.21 -8.83 -23.95
N ASN A 8 -6.67 -8.26 -22.82
CA ASN A 8 -6.28 -6.91 -22.39
C ASN A 8 -5.76 -6.87 -20.94
N SER A 9 -5.46 -8.03 -20.36
CA SER A 9 -5.11 -8.12 -18.94
C SER A 9 -3.82 -7.37 -18.60
N GLU A 10 -2.80 -7.47 -19.46
CA GLU A 10 -1.51 -6.78 -19.29
C GLU A 10 -1.68 -5.26 -19.31
N GLU A 11 -2.24 -4.73 -20.41
CA GLU A 11 -2.46 -3.29 -20.59
C GLU A 11 -3.32 -2.71 -19.46
N LEU A 12 -4.46 -3.34 -19.14
CA LEU A 12 -5.33 -2.83 -18.09
C LEU A 12 -4.70 -2.93 -16.71
N THR A 13 -3.93 -3.99 -16.41
CA THR A 13 -3.23 -4.11 -15.12
C THR A 13 -2.24 -2.97 -14.94
N LEU A 14 -1.47 -2.63 -15.98
CA LEU A 14 -0.56 -1.48 -15.96
C LEU A 14 -1.32 -0.15 -15.77
N GLN A 15 -2.38 0.08 -16.55
CA GLN A 15 -3.20 1.29 -16.40
C GLN A 15 -3.78 1.47 -15.00
N ILE A 16 -4.20 0.37 -14.36
CA ILE A 16 -4.73 0.40 -13.00
C ILE A 16 -3.62 0.68 -12.00
N TYR A 17 -2.44 0.09 -12.20
CA TYR A 17 -1.29 0.36 -11.37
C TYR A 17 -0.94 1.86 -11.40
N ASP A 18 -0.83 2.44 -12.60
CA ASP A 18 -0.52 3.85 -12.78
C ASP A 18 -1.60 4.76 -12.18
N TYR A 19 -2.87 4.41 -12.38
CA TYR A 19 -3.99 5.12 -11.75
C TYR A 19 -3.92 5.05 -10.22
N ALA A 20 -3.57 3.89 -9.65
CA ALA A 20 -3.46 3.72 -8.21
C ALA A 20 -2.29 4.51 -7.62
N VAL A 21 -1.16 4.57 -8.34
CA VAL A 21 -0.01 5.40 -7.96
C VAL A 21 -0.40 6.88 -7.95
N ASP A 22 -1.01 7.37 -9.04
CA ASP A 22 -1.47 8.76 -9.13
C ASP A 22 -2.49 9.11 -8.04
N LEU A 23 -3.46 8.22 -7.79
CA LEU A 23 -4.43 8.40 -6.71
C LEU A 23 -3.76 8.47 -5.34
N PHE A 24 -2.79 7.58 -5.08
CA PHE A 24 -2.04 7.58 -3.82
C PHE A 24 -1.24 8.88 -3.65
N THR A 25 -0.58 9.36 -4.71
CA THR A 25 0.13 10.65 -4.70
C THR A 25 -0.81 11.80 -4.40
N LYS A 26 -1.94 11.92 -5.11
CA LYS A 26 -2.92 12.99 -4.90
C LYS A 26 -3.52 12.95 -3.50
N THR A 27 -3.83 11.75 -3.01
CA THR A 27 -4.34 11.57 -1.65
C THR A 27 -3.29 11.97 -0.60
N GLY A 28 -2.03 11.62 -0.82
CA GLY A 28 -0.93 12.06 0.03
C GLY A 28 -0.84 13.58 0.12
N LEU A 29 -0.88 14.27 -1.03
CA LEU A 29 -0.88 15.75 -1.10
C LEU A 29 -2.07 16.36 -0.35
N PHE A 30 -3.26 15.77 -0.46
CA PHE A 30 -4.46 16.23 0.24
C PHE A 30 -4.29 16.22 1.77
N PHE A 31 -3.54 15.26 2.32
CA PHE A 31 -3.34 15.13 3.77
C PHE A 31 -2.18 15.94 4.33
N GLU A 32 -1.38 16.62 3.51
CA GLU A 32 -0.22 17.40 3.99
C GLU A 32 -0.63 18.54 4.92
N ILE A 33 -1.59 19.38 4.49
CA ILE A 33 -2.04 20.53 5.28
C ILE A 33 -2.76 20.10 6.56
N PRO A 34 -3.75 19.17 6.53
CA PRO A 34 -4.37 18.68 7.76
C PRO A 34 -3.38 18.05 8.73
N PHE A 35 -2.34 17.39 8.23
CA PHE A 35 -1.30 16.82 9.08
C PHE A 35 -0.44 17.89 9.74
N ILE A 36 -0.08 18.96 9.02
CA ILE A 36 0.64 20.11 9.59
C ILE A 36 -0.20 20.76 10.70
N GLU A 37 -1.47 21.06 10.42
CA GLU A 37 -2.39 21.65 11.39
C GLU A 37 -2.50 20.78 12.65
N PHE A 38 -2.70 19.47 12.49
CA PHE A 38 -2.68 18.52 13.60
C PHE A 38 -1.35 18.54 14.35
N SER A 39 -0.22 18.52 13.63
CA SER A 39 1.10 18.48 14.25
C SER A 39 1.39 19.71 15.11
N ASN A 40 0.87 20.88 14.73
CA ASN A 40 1.00 22.13 15.49
C ASN A 40 0.21 22.09 16.82
N THR A 41 -0.72 21.16 16.98
CA THR A 41 -1.48 20.97 18.23
C THR A 41 -0.80 20.02 19.21
N LEU A 42 0.28 19.33 18.79
CA LEU A 42 0.91 18.31 19.60
C LEU A 42 1.75 18.91 20.73
N ASP A 43 1.51 18.45 21.94
CA ASP A 43 2.42 18.69 23.07
C ASP A 43 3.53 17.62 23.15
N LYS A 44 4.49 17.84 24.06
CA LYS A 44 5.63 16.93 24.24
C LYS A 44 5.22 15.54 24.69
N GLU A 45 4.20 15.42 25.54
CA GLU A 45 3.74 14.12 26.04
C GLU A 45 3.10 13.32 24.90
N GLN A 46 2.31 13.99 24.06
CA GLN A 46 1.70 13.40 22.87
C GLN A 46 2.74 12.95 21.84
N ILE A 47 3.80 13.74 21.61
CA ILE A 47 4.91 13.33 20.72
C ILE A 47 5.60 12.07 21.24
N ILE A 48 5.86 12.01 22.56
CA ILE A 48 6.46 10.82 23.20
C ILE A 48 5.54 9.60 23.05
N ASP A 49 4.22 9.76 23.19
CA ASP A 49 3.27 8.66 23.04
C ASP A 49 3.17 8.17 21.58
N ILE A 50 3.27 9.08 20.60
CA ILE A 50 3.39 8.71 19.19
C ILE A 50 4.67 7.90 18.94
N GLU A 51 5.81 8.33 19.50
CA GLU A 51 7.08 7.61 19.39
C GLU A 51 6.98 6.20 19.98
N LYS A 52 6.41 6.05 21.19
CA LYS A 52 6.17 4.74 21.82
C LYS A 52 5.28 3.85 20.95
N TYR A 53 4.22 4.41 20.37
CA TYR A 53 3.34 3.66 19.48
C TYR A 53 4.11 3.09 18.28
N PHE A 54 4.93 3.91 17.63
CA PHE A 54 5.75 3.43 16.52
C PHE A 54 6.78 2.40 16.95
N ALA A 55 7.42 2.57 18.11
CA ALA A 55 8.39 1.59 18.63
C ALA A 55 7.73 0.21 18.83
N VAL A 56 6.54 0.17 19.45
CA VAL A 56 5.76 -1.08 19.64
C VAL A 56 5.36 -1.69 18.29
N ASN A 57 4.94 -0.87 17.32
CA ASN A 57 4.56 -1.35 15.99
C ASN A 57 5.77 -1.96 15.25
N HIS A 58 6.93 -1.29 15.32
CA HIS A 58 8.15 -1.77 14.69
C HIS A 58 8.65 -3.06 15.33
N SER A 59 8.63 -3.18 16.66
CA SER A 59 9.01 -4.41 17.35
C SER A 59 8.05 -5.56 17.06
N GLY A 60 6.73 -5.31 17.06
CA GLY A 60 5.74 -6.32 16.72
C GLY A 60 5.96 -6.87 15.31
N ARG A 61 6.28 -6.00 14.35
CA ARG A 61 6.56 -6.40 12.97
C ARG A 61 7.89 -7.13 12.80
N GLU A 62 8.88 -6.82 13.61
CA GLU A 62 10.14 -7.56 13.68
C GLU A 62 9.89 -9.00 14.16
N SER A 63 9.14 -9.15 15.26
CA SER A 63 8.74 -10.47 15.77
C SER A 63 7.89 -11.25 14.76
N GLU A 64 6.95 -10.61 14.05
CA GLU A 64 6.20 -11.26 12.97
C GLU A 64 7.12 -11.78 11.85
N ILE A 65 8.16 -11.02 11.49
CA ILE A 65 9.12 -11.43 10.46
C ILE A 65 9.96 -12.62 10.95
N ASP A 66 10.39 -12.60 12.21
CA ASP A 66 11.18 -13.68 12.82
C ASP A 66 10.36 -14.96 13.01
N GLU A 67 9.08 -14.83 13.39
CA GLU A 67 8.14 -15.95 13.51
C GLU A 67 7.77 -16.54 12.14
N ASP A 68 7.65 -15.70 11.11
CA ASP A 68 7.55 -16.09 9.69
C ASP A 68 8.91 -16.58 9.15
N SER A 69 9.57 -17.48 9.89
CA SER A 69 10.79 -18.22 9.49
C SER A 69 10.58 -19.17 8.28
N GLY A 70 9.38 -19.19 7.71
CA GLY A 70 9.05 -19.91 6.49
C GLY A 70 9.65 -19.26 5.24
N ASN A 71 9.57 -19.98 4.12
CA ASN A 71 10.01 -19.46 2.82
C ASN A 71 9.19 -18.21 2.45
N TYR A 72 9.87 -17.13 2.04
CA TYR A 72 9.25 -15.89 1.57
C TYR A 72 8.22 -16.15 0.46
N SER A 73 8.50 -17.09 -0.43
CA SER A 73 7.59 -17.49 -1.51
C SER A 73 6.25 -18.01 -0.99
N ASP A 74 6.26 -18.81 0.08
CA ASP A 74 5.02 -19.32 0.71
C ASP A 74 4.20 -18.19 1.32
N LEU A 75 4.87 -17.20 1.93
CA LEU A 75 4.21 -16.01 2.46
C LEU A 75 3.55 -15.19 1.35
N ILE A 76 4.25 -14.98 0.23
CA ILE A 76 3.68 -14.29 -0.93
C ILE A 76 2.50 -15.07 -1.50
N LEU A 77 2.61 -16.40 -1.67
CA LEU A 77 1.51 -17.23 -2.14
C LEU A 77 0.27 -17.12 -1.23
N LYS A 78 0.45 -17.21 0.09
CA LYS A 78 -0.65 -17.03 1.06
C LYS A 78 -1.35 -15.67 0.89
N ARG A 79 -0.57 -14.60 0.67
CA ARG A 79 -1.11 -13.24 0.44
C ARG A 79 -1.89 -13.15 -0.87
N TYR A 80 -1.38 -13.74 -1.95
CA TYR A 80 -2.08 -13.82 -3.23
C TYR A 80 -3.41 -14.56 -3.10
N ILE A 81 -3.41 -15.76 -2.51
CA ILE A 81 -4.64 -16.54 -2.28
C ILE A 81 -5.66 -15.72 -1.46
N ALA A 82 -5.22 -15.06 -0.39
CA ALA A 82 -6.09 -14.22 0.44
C ALA A 82 -6.63 -13.00 -0.32
N GLY A 83 -5.79 -12.32 -1.09
CA GLY A 83 -6.15 -11.14 -1.89
C GLY A 83 -7.19 -11.48 -2.96
N PHE A 84 -6.92 -12.50 -3.77
CA PHE A 84 -7.83 -12.94 -4.83
C PHE A 84 -9.15 -13.48 -4.26
N LYS A 85 -9.12 -14.16 -3.10
CA LYS A 85 -10.33 -14.57 -2.38
C LYS A 85 -11.22 -13.37 -1.99
N LYS A 86 -10.65 -12.23 -1.58
CA LYS A 86 -11.43 -11.02 -1.21
C LYS A 86 -12.22 -10.45 -2.40
N ILE A 87 -11.70 -10.62 -3.61
CA ILE A 87 -12.35 -10.22 -4.86
C ILE A 87 -13.17 -11.36 -5.49
N LYS A 88 -13.45 -12.43 -4.73
CA LYS A 88 -14.21 -13.61 -5.17
C LYS A 88 -13.60 -14.35 -6.37
N MET A 89 -12.29 -14.28 -6.52
CA MET A 89 -11.56 -15.06 -7.50
C MET A 89 -10.72 -16.12 -6.78
N LYS A 90 -11.10 -17.40 -6.90
CA LYS A 90 -10.27 -18.49 -6.39
C LYS A 90 -9.20 -18.79 -7.45
N LEU A 91 -7.93 -18.83 -7.04
CA LEU A 91 -6.83 -19.16 -7.96
C LEU A 91 -6.89 -20.64 -8.37
N THR A 92 -6.59 -20.92 -9.64
CA THR A 92 -6.38 -22.27 -10.17
C THR A 92 -4.97 -22.77 -9.87
N ASP A 93 -4.70 -24.06 -10.09
CA ASP A 93 -3.37 -24.62 -9.88
C ASP A 93 -2.31 -23.99 -10.83
N SER A 94 -2.71 -23.63 -12.06
CA SER A 94 -1.86 -22.88 -13.02
C SER A 94 -1.50 -21.51 -12.44
N GLN A 95 -2.51 -20.75 -12.01
CA GLN A 95 -2.30 -19.42 -11.42
C GLN A 95 -1.49 -19.47 -10.12
N ILE A 96 -1.65 -20.52 -9.31
CA ILE A 96 -0.82 -20.75 -8.12
C ILE A 96 0.64 -20.97 -8.51
N LYS A 97 0.90 -21.74 -9.56
CA LYS A 97 2.25 -21.97 -10.07
C LYS A 97 2.91 -20.67 -10.54
N THR A 98 2.19 -19.84 -11.29
CA THR A 98 2.65 -18.47 -11.68
C THR A 98 3.07 -17.66 -10.46
N VAL A 99 2.24 -17.64 -9.41
CA VAL A 99 2.54 -16.91 -8.17
C VAL A 99 3.82 -17.43 -7.51
N VAL A 100 3.99 -18.76 -7.40
CA VAL A 100 5.18 -19.36 -6.78
C VAL A 100 6.45 -19.07 -7.58
N GLU A 101 6.40 -19.18 -8.90
CA GLU A 101 7.54 -18.90 -9.79
C GLU A 101 7.96 -17.44 -9.68
N GLY A 102 7.03 -16.50 -9.77
CA GLY A 102 7.32 -15.08 -9.60
C GLY A 102 7.79 -14.74 -8.18
N ALA A 103 7.18 -15.30 -7.15
CA ALA A 103 7.58 -15.07 -5.76
C ALA A 103 9.01 -15.57 -5.45
N ASN A 104 9.44 -16.67 -6.07
CA ASN A 104 10.82 -17.16 -5.97
C ASN A 104 11.84 -16.23 -6.64
N ALA A 105 11.41 -15.40 -7.61
CA ALA A 105 12.25 -14.42 -8.28
C ALA A 105 12.34 -13.07 -7.53
N MET A 106 11.49 -12.87 -6.52
CA MET A 106 11.47 -11.65 -5.70
C MET A 106 12.55 -11.67 -4.61
N ASP A 107 13.04 -10.48 -4.28
CA ASP A 107 13.92 -10.25 -3.14
C ASP A 107 13.09 -10.14 -1.85
N ASP A 108 13.45 -10.84 -0.77
CA ASP A 108 12.82 -10.60 0.54
C ASP A 108 13.37 -9.30 1.16
N LEU A 109 12.59 -8.24 1.03
CA LEU A 109 12.95 -6.89 1.48
C LEU A 109 12.34 -6.52 2.85
N ARG A 110 11.71 -7.46 3.56
CA ARG A 110 10.94 -7.14 4.78
C ARG A 110 11.78 -6.44 5.86
N LEU A 111 12.98 -6.97 6.14
CA LEU A 111 13.89 -6.40 7.14
C LEU A 111 14.49 -5.05 6.70
N GLN A 112 14.90 -4.92 5.43
CA GLN A 112 15.41 -3.65 4.88
C GLN A 112 14.34 -2.57 4.89
N TRP A 113 13.09 -2.92 4.53
CA TRP A 113 11.95 -2.02 4.61
C TRP A 113 11.67 -1.59 6.05
N LEU A 114 11.72 -2.52 7.01
CA LEU A 114 11.56 -2.19 8.43
C LEU A 114 12.65 -1.24 8.92
N PHE A 115 13.91 -1.50 8.57
CA PHE A 115 15.05 -0.64 8.89
C PHE A 115 14.84 0.79 8.38
N HIS A 116 14.59 0.98 7.08
CA HIS A 116 14.40 2.32 6.53
C HIS A 116 13.17 3.04 7.12
N ARG A 117 12.10 2.30 7.46
CA ARG A 117 10.96 2.92 8.14
C ARG A 117 11.28 3.37 9.55
N LYS A 118 12.09 2.62 10.31
CA LYS A 118 12.56 3.04 11.65
C LYS A 118 13.31 4.37 11.53
N ASP A 119 14.22 4.49 10.55
CA ASP A 119 14.96 5.73 10.28
C ASP A 119 14.04 6.89 9.91
N TRP A 120 13.09 6.66 9.00
CA TRP A 120 12.12 7.69 8.61
C TRP A 120 11.23 8.13 9.78
N THR A 121 10.80 7.20 10.64
CA THR A 121 10.05 7.52 11.85
C THR A 121 10.88 8.35 12.82
N ALA A 122 12.14 8.00 13.05
CA ALA A 122 13.02 8.77 13.93
C ALA A 122 13.19 10.21 13.44
N GLY A 123 13.38 10.40 12.13
CA GLY A 123 13.41 11.74 11.52
C GLY A 123 12.10 12.52 11.70
N LEU A 124 10.95 11.84 11.63
CA LEU A 124 9.66 12.48 11.90
C LEU A 124 9.56 12.93 13.37
N MET A 125 9.95 12.09 14.33
CA MET A 125 9.86 12.44 15.76
C MET A 125 10.78 13.62 16.12
N ALA A 126 11.97 13.66 15.52
CA ALA A 126 12.88 14.80 15.66
C ALA A 126 12.24 16.09 15.15
N LEU A 127 11.64 16.06 13.95
CA LEU A 127 10.95 17.23 13.38
C LEU A 127 9.78 17.69 14.24
N LEU A 128 8.92 16.79 14.70
CA LEU A 128 7.78 17.14 15.57
C LEU A 128 8.24 17.82 16.87
N SER A 129 9.42 17.47 17.38
CA SER A 129 9.99 18.08 18.58
C SER A 129 10.55 19.50 18.35
N GLU A 130 10.70 19.93 17.10
CA GLU A 130 11.25 21.22 16.66
C GLU A 130 10.15 22.21 16.18
N GLY A 131 8.89 22.06 16.62
CA GLY A 131 7.75 22.84 16.13
C GLY A 131 7.84 24.38 16.25
N SER A 132 8.85 24.92 16.93
CA SER A 132 9.15 26.36 16.99
C SER A 132 10.04 26.87 15.86
N ASP A 133 10.55 26.00 14.98
CA ASP A 133 11.37 26.38 13.83
C ASP A 133 10.51 27.16 12.79
N PRO A 134 10.93 28.36 12.35
CA PRO A 134 10.23 29.10 11.30
C PRO A 134 10.06 28.35 9.96
N LEU A 135 10.84 27.29 9.71
CA LEU A 135 10.78 26.42 8.54
C LEU A 135 10.10 25.07 8.82
N TYR A 136 9.52 24.88 10.00
CA TYR A 136 8.92 23.62 10.45
C TYR A 136 7.97 23.01 9.42
N GLU A 137 6.98 23.77 8.92
CA GLU A 137 5.98 23.25 7.99
C GLU A 137 6.61 22.76 6.67
N VAL A 138 7.56 23.51 6.13
CA VAL A 138 8.27 23.14 4.89
C VAL A 138 9.11 21.89 5.09
N LYS A 139 9.82 21.80 6.23
CA LYS A 139 10.61 20.61 6.59
C LYS A 139 9.71 19.40 6.79
N LEU A 140 8.55 19.56 7.44
CA LEU A 140 7.60 18.50 7.68
C LEU A 140 7.01 17.96 6.36
N ILE A 141 6.53 18.84 5.47
CA ILE A 141 6.05 18.44 4.14
C ILE A 141 7.14 17.69 3.39
N SER A 142 8.36 18.22 3.37
CA SER A 142 9.49 17.57 2.71
C SER A 142 9.74 16.16 3.26
N HIS A 143 9.72 16.00 4.57
CA HIS A 143 9.91 14.70 5.23
C HIS A 143 8.77 13.70 4.93
N LEU A 144 7.52 14.17 4.94
CA LEU A 144 6.36 13.35 4.60
C LEU A 144 6.45 12.82 3.17
N ARG A 145 6.84 13.67 2.21
CA ARG A 145 6.99 13.29 0.80
C ARG A 145 8.11 12.27 0.56
N GLN A 146 9.16 12.29 1.37
CA GLN A 146 10.30 11.35 1.26
C GLN A 146 9.92 9.89 1.48
N ILE A 147 8.76 9.59 2.09
CA ILE A 147 8.29 8.21 2.26
C ILE A 147 8.15 7.46 0.93
N SER A 148 7.86 8.19 -0.16
CA SER A 148 7.74 7.65 -1.52
C SER A 148 9.07 7.22 -2.13
N SER A 149 10.19 7.75 -1.61
CA SER A 149 11.55 7.50 -2.07
C SER A 149 12.42 6.84 -0.99
N LEU A 150 11.78 6.10 -0.08
CA LEU A 150 12.42 5.47 1.07
C LEU A 150 13.52 4.47 0.67
N GLY A 151 14.61 4.45 1.44
CA GLY A 151 15.75 3.55 1.27
C GLY A 151 16.76 4.03 0.23
N ASP A 152 17.87 3.30 0.08
CA ASP A 152 18.94 3.64 -0.87
C ASP A 152 18.62 3.21 -2.31
N SER A 153 19.53 3.49 -3.25
CA SER A 153 19.35 3.14 -4.67
C SER A 153 19.24 1.63 -4.91
N GLU A 154 19.97 0.82 -4.14
CA GLU A 154 19.96 -0.63 -4.28
C GLU A 154 18.62 -1.20 -3.82
N PHE A 155 18.16 -0.80 -2.64
CA PHE A 155 16.85 -1.15 -2.10
C PHE A 155 15.73 -0.75 -3.06
N ARG A 156 15.75 0.48 -3.57
CA ARG A 156 14.74 0.97 -4.53
C ARG A 156 14.76 0.17 -5.83
N SER A 157 15.93 -0.28 -6.30
CA SER A 157 16.03 -1.13 -7.48
C SER A 157 15.39 -2.50 -7.25
N LYS A 158 15.64 -3.14 -6.10
CA LYS A 158 15.01 -4.41 -5.74
C LYS A 158 13.49 -4.26 -5.56
N LEU A 159 13.05 -3.15 -4.95
CA LEU A 159 11.63 -2.85 -4.79
C LEU A 159 10.94 -2.66 -6.14
N LYS A 160 11.60 -1.99 -7.10
CA LYS A 160 11.11 -1.84 -8.48
C LYS A 160 10.99 -3.21 -9.17
N LYS A 161 12.01 -4.05 -9.09
CA LYS A 161 11.98 -5.42 -9.62
C LYS A 161 10.82 -6.23 -9.03
N ASN A 162 10.67 -6.26 -7.70
CA ASN A 162 9.56 -6.97 -7.05
C ASN A 162 8.19 -6.46 -7.50
N ARG A 163 8.07 -5.15 -7.76
CA ARG A 163 6.84 -4.53 -8.25
C ARG A 163 6.52 -4.95 -9.69
N GLU A 164 7.51 -4.96 -10.58
CA GLU A 164 7.37 -5.45 -11.95
C GLU A 164 6.89 -6.90 -11.95
N ILE A 165 7.56 -7.77 -11.18
CA ILE A 165 7.13 -9.17 -11.03
C ILE A 165 5.69 -9.28 -10.51
N ASN A 166 5.28 -8.44 -9.55
CA ASN A 166 3.90 -8.46 -9.05
C ASN A 166 2.88 -8.04 -10.11
N ILE A 167 3.20 -7.05 -10.94
CA ILE A 167 2.34 -6.61 -12.05
C ILE A 167 2.18 -7.77 -13.06
N ASP A 168 3.28 -8.41 -13.43
CA ASP A 168 3.30 -9.52 -14.37
C ASP A 168 2.46 -10.70 -13.85
N ILE A 169 2.67 -11.12 -12.59
CA ILE A 169 1.85 -12.17 -11.96
C ILE A 169 0.35 -11.82 -12.03
N ILE A 170 -0.04 -10.59 -11.70
CA ILE A 170 -1.45 -10.19 -11.71
C ILE A 170 -2.00 -10.22 -13.15
N ALA A 171 -1.24 -9.70 -14.11
CA ALA A 171 -1.61 -9.69 -15.52
C ALA A 171 -1.81 -11.10 -16.07
N GLU A 172 -0.90 -12.03 -15.75
CA GLU A 172 -1.01 -13.44 -16.12
C GLU A 172 -2.21 -14.12 -15.47
N ILE A 173 -2.44 -13.90 -14.16
CA ILE A 173 -3.61 -14.46 -13.47
C ILE A 173 -4.92 -14.02 -14.14
N PHE A 174 -5.05 -12.74 -14.51
CA PHE A 174 -6.21 -12.25 -15.23
C PHE A 174 -6.25 -12.71 -16.69
N GLY A 175 -5.09 -12.90 -17.33
CA GLY A 175 -4.96 -13.44 -18.69
C GLY A 175 -5.44 -14.89 -18.80
N GLU A 176 -5.18 -15.69 -17.77
CA GLU A 176 -5.62 -17.09 -17.68
C GLU A 176 -6.99 -17.27 -17.01
N ALA A 177 -7.63 -16.18 -16.57
CA ALA A 177 -8.88 -16.27 -15.83
C ALA A 177 -10.00 -16.83 -16.71
N SER A 178 -10.77 -17.78 -16.13
CA SER A 178 -12.01 -18.25 -16.76
C SER A 178 -13.11 -17.19 -16.70
N GLU A 179 -14.08 -17.26 -17.61
CA GLU A 179 -15.27 -16.39 -17.57
C GLU A 179 -16.01 -16.45 -16.23
N THR A 180 -16.04 -17.62 -15.58
CA THR A 180 -16.63 -17.76 -14.25
C THR A 180 -15.86 -16.97 -13.18
N GLN A 181 -14.53 -16.96 -13.24
CA GLN A 181 -13.69 -16.14 -12.36
C GLN A 181 -13.91 -14.64 -12.61
N LEU A 182 -13.90 -14.22 -13.88
CA LEU A 182 -14.12 -12.82 -14.28
C LEU A 182 -15.53 -12.33 -13.91
N ALA A 183 -16.56 -13.13 -14.11
CA ALA A 183 -17.93 -12.81 -13.71
C ALA A 183 -18.06 -12.66 -12.19
N SER A 184 -17.41 -13.54 -11.42
CA SER A 184 -17.39 -13.47 -9.95
C SER A 184 -16.68 -12.20 -9.45
N PHE A 185 -15.58 -11.85 -10.10
CA PHE A 185 -14.84 -10.62 -9.85
C PHE A 185 -15.69 -9.37 -10.14
N ARG A 186 -16.30 -9.27 -11.33
CA ARG A 186 -17.17 -8.16 -11.73
C ARG A 186 -18.32 -7.97 -10.74
N LYS A 187 -19.00 -9.06 -10.35
CA LYS A 187 -20.06 -9.03 -9.34
C LYS A 187 -19.56 -8.52 -7.98
N ARG A 188 -18.32 -8.85 -7.59
CA ARG A 188 -17.74 -8.34 -6.35
C ARG A 188 -17.40 -6.85 -6.44
N LEU A 189 -16.91 -6.39 -7.58
CA LEU A 189 -16.71 -4.96 -7.85
C LEU A 189 -18.02 -4.17 -7.76
N ASP A 190 -19.12 -4.69 -8.31
CA ASP A 190 -20.44 -4.03 -8.23
C ASP A 190 -20.89 -3.83 -6.78
N VAL A 191 -20.65 -4.84 -5.92
CA VAL A 191 -20.93 -4.72 -4.48
C VAL A 191 -20.09 -3.62 -3.84
N PHE A 192 -18.79 -3.54 -4.16
CA PHE A 192 -17.92 -2.49 -3.62
C PHE A 192 -18.34 -1.09 -4.07
N ILE A 193 -18.66 -0.91 -5.34
CA ILE A 193 -19.16 0.36 -5.88
C ILE A 193 -20.46 0.76 -5.16
N ALA A 194 -21.43 -0.15 -5.07
CA ALA A 194 -22.69 0.14 -4.39
C ALA A 194 -22.49 0.46 -2.89
N SER A 195 -21.49 -0.14 -2.23
CA SER A 195 -21.13 0.22 -0.86
C SER A 195 -20.55 1.64 -0.76
N ILE A 196 -19.69 2.03 -1.69
CA ILE A 196 -19.13 3.39 -1.75
C ILE A 196 -20.25 4.39 -2.03
N ASP A 197 -21.10 4.14 -3.04
CA ASP A 197 -22.22 5.01 -3.41
C ASP A 197 -23.16 5.23 -2.22
N ARG A 198 -23.42 4.17 -1.44
CA ARG A 198 -24.23 4.29 -0.21
C ARG A 198 -23.56 5.19 0.81
N ILE A 199 -22.26 5.03 1.08
CA ILE A 199 -21.52 5.88 2.03
C ILE A 199 -21.59 7.34 1.58
N LEU A 200 -21.38 7.60 0.29
CA LEU A 200 -21.44 8.95 -0.28
C LEU A 200 -22.85 9.54 -0.19
N ALA A 201 -23.90 8.76 -0.47
CA ALA A 201 -25.28 9.21 -0.37
C ALA A 201 -25.73 9.48 1.09
N THR A 202 -25.13 8.80 2.08
CA THR A 202 -25.43 9.01 3.50
C THR A 202 -24.62 10.12 4.15
N ARG A 203 -23.64 10.72 3.45
CA ARG A 203 -22.98 11.93 3.94
C ARG A 203 -23.93 13.11 3.73
N PRO A 204 -24.32 13.84 4.79
CA PRO A 204 -24.98 15.12 4.58
C PRO A 204 -24.04 16.00 3.76
N VAL A 205 -24.57 16.62 2.71
CA VAL A 205 -23.90 17.72 2.05
C VAL A 205 -23.90 18.86 3.07
N GLU A 206 -22.85 18.95 3.90
CA GLU A 206 -22.55 20.21 4.58
C GLU A 206 -22.09 21.18 3.50
N GLY A 207 -23.04 21.91 2.93
CA GLY A 207 -22.78 22.87 1.88
C GLY A 207 -23.93 23.08 0.92
N GLU A 208 -25.13 23.33 1.44
CA GLU A 208 -26.04 24.31 0.83
C GLU A 208 -27.00 24.78 1.93
N VAL A 209 -26.86 26.04 2.34
CA VAL A 209 -27.93 27.05 2.54
C VAL A 209 -27.34 28.24 3.33
N ILE A 210 -27.08 29.29 2.53
CA ILE A 210 -26.98 30.76 2.76
C ILE A 210 -25.80 31.29 3.59
#